data_AF-A0A6J5B9I4-F1
#
_entry.id   AF-A0A6J5B9I4-F1
#
_cell.length_a   1.000
_cell.length_b   1.000
_cell.length_c   1.000
_cell.angle_alpha   90.00
_cell.angle_beta   90.00
_cell.angle_gamma   90.00
#
_symmetry.space_group_name_H-M   'P 1'
#
loop_
_entity.id
_entity.type
_entity.pdbx_description
1 polymer ?
#
loop_
_entity_poly.entity_id
_entity_poly.type
_entity_poly.pdbx_seq_one_letter_code
_entity_poly.pdbx_strand_id
1 'polypeptide(L)'
;MPVLLAAAGICASAWHGVAYTELATLAGAARAGTALGLANTCVYLGLFLTPLALPRLVAATSWPLAWLAAGGAMLAVLPLLPRPARP
;
A
#
# COMPACT_ATOMS: atom_id res chain seq x y z
N MET A 1 15.18 -14.68 11.47
CA MET A 1 15.49 -13.60 10.50
C MET A 1 15.12 -13.96 9.05
N PRO A 2 15.57 -15.08 8.44
CA PRO A 2 15.27 -15.35 7.03
C PRO A 2 13.78 -15.54 6.73
N VAL A 3 13.03 -16.16 7.65
CA VAL A 3 11.57 -16.34 7.51
C VAL A 3 10.82 -15.00 7.47
N LEU A 4 11.20 -14.03 8.30
CA LEU A 4 10.57 -12.70 8.33
C LEU A 4 10.86 -11.91 7.05
N LEU A 5 12.09 -11.98 6.55
CA LEU A 5 12.47 -11.35 5.29
C LEU A 5 11.75 -11.99 4.10
N ALA A 6 11.62 -13.32 4.10
CA ALA A 6 10.86 -14.04 3.08
C ALA A 6 9.38 -13.62 3.10
N ALA A 7 8.75 -13.60 4.27
CA ALA A 7 7.37 -13.14 4.41
C ALA A 7 7.19 -11.70 3.94
N ALA A 8 8.09 -10.78 4.33
CA ALA A 8 8.06 -9.40 3.89
C ALA A 8 8.20 -9.28 2.36
N GLY A 9 9.11 -10.03 1.76
CA GLY A 9 9.32 -10.07 0.31
C GLY A 9 8.10 -10.62 -0.45
N ILE A 10 7.46 -11.67 0.06
CA ILE A 10 6.22 -12.21 -0.49
C ILE A 10 5.11 -11.17 -0.42
N CYS A 11 4.88 -10.54 0.73
CA CYS A 11 3.89 -9.48 0.89
C CYS A 11 4.15 -8.30 -0.08
N ALA A 12 5.41 -7.87 -0.17
CA ALA A 12 5.84 -6.79 -1.07
C ALA A 12 5.81 -7.18 -2.56
N SER A 13 5.70 -8.46 -2.91
CA SER A 13 5.53 -8.91 -4.29
C SER A 13 4.05 -9.13 -4.64
N ALA A 14 3.28 -9.65 -3.68
CA ALA A 14 1.87 -9.97 -3.86
C ALA A 14 0.97 -8.73 -3.97
N TRP A 15 1.39 -7.57 -3.44
CA TRP A 15 0.51 -6.41 -3.31
C TRP A 15 -0.02 -5.87 -4.66
N HIS A 16 0.80 -5.81 -5.71
CA HIS A 16 0.39 -5.21 -6.98
C HIS A 16 -0.62 -6.07 -7.73
N GLY A 17 -0.30 -7.36 -7.96
CA GLY A 17 -1.13 -8.22 -8.80
C GLY A 17 -2.52 -8.43 -8.20
N VAL A 18 -2.59 -8.80 -6.91
CA VAL A 18 -3.86 -9.13 -6.26
C VAL A 18 -4.71 -7.87 -6.07
N ALA A 19 -4.14 -6.78 -5.55
CA ALA A 19 -4.92 -5.58 -5.27
C ALA A 19 -5.44 -4.92 -6.55
N TYR A 20 -4.67 -4.92 -7.64
CA TYR A 20 -5.10 -4.28 -8.88
C TYR A 20 -6.17 -5.12 -9.58
N THR A 21 -6.05 -6.45 -9.51
CA THR A 21 -7.08 -7.35 -10.03
C THR A 21 -8.39 -7.16 -9.27
N GLU A 22 -8.37 -7.19 -7.94
CA GLU A 22 -9.54 -6.96 -7.10
C GLU A 22 -10.16 -5.56 -7.32
N LEU A 23 -9.34 -4.52 -7.48
CA LEU A 23 -9.84 -3.18 -7.79
C LEU A 23 -10.57 -3.15 -9.14
N ALA A 24 -10.02 -3.82 -10.15
CA ALA A 24 -10.63 -3.89 -11.47
C ALA A 24 -11.94 -4.69 -11.46
N THR A 25 -12.03 -5.79 -10.69
CA THR A 25 -13.27 -6.56 -10.54
C THR A 25 -14.35 -5.74 -9.84
N LEU A 26 -14.00 -5.02 -8.76
CA LEU A 26 -14.93 -4.14 -8.03
C LEU A 26 -15.41 -2.95 -8.86
N ALA A 27 -14.53 -2.34 -9.68
CA ALA A 27 -14.89 -1.22 -10.54
C ALA A 27 -15.79 -1.64 -11.72
N GLY A 28 -15.69 -2.90 -12.14
CA GLY A 28 -16.34 -3.45 -13.33
C GLY A 28 -15.63 -3.06 -14.63
N ALA A 29 -15.84 -3.85 -15.68
CA ALA A 29 -15.13 -3.72 -16.96
C ALA A 29 -15.22 -2.31 -17.59
N ALA A 30 -16.36 -1.64 -17.43
CA ALA A 30 -16.58 -0.29 -17.99
C ALA A 30 -15.72 0.80 -17.34
N ARG A 31 -15.22 0.59 -16.11
CA ARG A 31 -14.48 1.59 -15.31
C ARG A 31 -13.13 1.11 -14.81
N ALA A 32 -12.73 -0.11 -15.15
CA ALA A 32 -11.48 -0.71 -14.70
C ALA A 32 -10.25 0.14 -15.04
N GLY A 33 -10.19 0.70 -16.26
CA GLY A 33 -9.09 1.57 -16.69
C GLY A 33 -8.95 2.83 -15.81
N THR A 34 -10.06 3.52 -15.54
CA THR A 34 -10.07 4.73 -14.69
C THR A 34 -9.70 4.39 -13.25
N ALA A 35 -10.24 3.29 -12.70
CA ALA A 35 -9.93 2.85 -11.34
C ALA A 35 -8.44 2.52 -11.18
N LEU A 36 -7.87 1.76 -12.12
CA LEU A 36 -6.43 1.44 -12.14
C LEU A 36 -5.56 2.68 -12.35
N GLY A 37 -5.99 3.64 -13.17
CA GLY A 37 -5.31 4.91 -13.37
C GLY A 37 -5.26 5.75 -12.09
N LEU A 38 -6.38 5.86 -11.36
CA LEU A 38 -6.44 6.54 -10.06
C LEU A 38 -5.55 5.83 -9.02
N ALA A 39 -5.61 4.49 -8.96
CA ALA A 39 -4.74 3.72 -8.05
C ALA A 39 -3.26 3.99 -8.33
N ASN A 40 -2.81 3.94 -9.58
CA ASN A 40 -1.41 4.24 -9.92
C ASN A 40 -1.03 5.69 -9.62
N THR A 41 -1.95 6.64 -9.83
CA THR A 41 -1.71 8.05 -9.46
C THR A 41 -1.39 8.18 -7.96
N CYS A 42 -2.16 7.50 -7.10
CA CYS A 42 -1.89 7.46 -5.66
C CYS A 42 -0.54 6.78 -5.33
N VAL A 43 -0.21 5.68 -6.01
CA VAL A 43 1.08 4.98 -5.81
C VAL A 43 2.25 5.87 -6.19
N TYR A 44 2.19 6.53 -7.36
CA TYR A 44 3.26 7.43 -7.79
C TYR A 44 3.39 8.65 -6.89
N LEU A 45 2.28 9.19 -6.38
CA LEU A 45 2.31 10.25 -5.37
C LEU A 45 3.03 9.76 -4.10
N GLY A 46 2.72 8.56 -3.63
CA GLY A 46 3.44 7.92 -2.52
C GLY A 46 4.94 7.79 -2.79
N LEU A 47 5.31 7.22 -3.95
CA LEU A 47 6.70 7.06 -4.38
C LEU A 47 7.46 8.40 -4.50
N PHE A 48 6.77 9.48 -4.84
CA PHE A 48 7.34 10.83 -4.85
C PHE A 48 7.52 11.41 -3.44
N LEU A 49 6.52 11.23 -2.56
CA LEU A 49 6.54 11.77 -1.20
C LEU A 49 7.50 11.02 -0.28
N THR A 50 7.65 9.70 -0.44
CA THR A 50 8.53 8.87 0.40
C THR A 50 9.97 9.39 0.48
N PRO A 51 10.72 9.62 -0.63
CA PRO A 51 12.08 10.13 -0.56
C PRO A 51 12.18 11.56 -0.01
N LEU A 52 11.09 12.34 -0.04
CA LEU A 52 11.04 13.65 0.60
C LEU A 52 10.81 13.55 2.11
N ALA A 53 9.93 12.65 2.56
CA ALA A 53 9.53 12.52 3.95
C ALA A 53 10.52 11.66 4.76
N LEU A 54 11.02 10.56 4.20
CA LEU A 54 11.78 9.55 4.91
C LEU A 54 13.09 10.10 5.52
N PRO A 55 13.94 10.87 4.79
CA PRO A 55 15.16 11.42 5.39
C PRO A 55 14.88 12.36 6.56
N ARG A 56 13.82 13.18 6.44
CA ARG A 56 13.41 14.11 7.50
C ARG A 56 12.89 13.36 8.73
N LEU A 57 12.07 12.33 8.51
CA LEU A 57 11.55 11.49 9.57
C LEU A 57 12.67 10.77 10.32
N VAL A 58 13.60 10.14 9.60
CA VAL A 58 14.73 9.43 10.20
C VAL A 58 15.67 10.39 10.94
N ALA A 59 15.95 11.58 10.37
CA ALA A 59 16.78 12.60 11.01
C ALA A 59 16.17 13.13 12.32
N ALA A 60 14.84 13.24 12.39
CA ALA A 60 14.13 13.69 13.59
C ALA A 60 13.85 12.58 14.61
N THR A 61 13.90 11.30 14.19
CA THR A 61 13.50 10.16 15.02
C THR A 61 14.54 9.04 14.96
N SER A 62 14.23 7.92 14.30
CA SER A 62 15.12 6.78 14.11
C SER A 62 14.56 5.85 13.03
N TRP A 63 15.37 4.91 12.55
CA TRP A 63 14.94 3.89 11.60
C TRP A 63 13.77 3.02 12.08
N PRO A 64 13.75 2.49 13.32
CA PRO A 64 12.60 1.73 13.82
C PRO A 64 11.30 2.54 13.80
N LEU A 65 11.34 3.82 14.20
CA LEU A 65 10.17 4.69 14.18
C LEU A 65 9.69 4.98 12.75
N ALA A 66 10.60 5.12 11.78
CA ALA A 66 10.24 5.25 10.37
C ALA A 66 9.50 3.99 9.85
N TRP A 67 9.94 2.80 10.23
CA TRP A 67 9.24 1.55 9.89
C TRP A 67 7.87 1.43 10.57
N LEU A 68 7.77 1.82 11.85
CA LEU A 68 6.50 1.86 12.58
C LEU A 68 5.52 2.86 11.95
N ALA A 69 6.01 4.02 11.52
CA ALA A 69 5.18 5.02 10.82
C ALA A 69 4.68 4.49 9.47
N ALA A 70 5.54 3.82 8.69
CA ALA A 70 5.14 3.20 7.42
C ALA A 70 4.09 2.09 7.62
N GLY A 71 4.30 1.22 8.61
CA GLY A 71 3.32 0.20 9.00
C GLY A 71 2.00 0.81 9.50
N GLY A 72 2.07 1.86 10.32
CA GLY A 72 0.91 2.59 10.82
C GLY A 72 0.11 3.26 9.70
N ALA A 73 0.77 3.85 8.71
CA ALA A 73 0.12 4.42 7.53
C ALA A 73 -0.64 3.36 6.73
N MET A 74 -0.09 2.14 6.60
CA MET A 74 -0.80 1.02 5.98
C MET A 74 -2.02 0.59 6.80
N LEU A 75 -1.88 0.48 8.12
CA LEU A 75 -2.98 0.09 9.02
C LEU A 75 -4.09 1.15 9.08
N ALA A 76 -3.77 2.42 8.88
CA ALA A 76 -4.76 3.50 8.84
C ALA A 76 -5.79 3.35 7.69
N VAL A 77 -5.51 2.51 6.70
CA VAL A 77 -6.43 2.21 5.58
C VAL A 77 -7.47 1.15 5.94
N LEU A 78 -7.26 0.35 7.01
CA LEU A 78 -8.21 -0.68 7.46
C LEU A 78 -9.69 -0.25 7.51
N PRO A 79 -10.07 0.91 8.08
CA PRO A 79 -11.47 1.35 8.10
C PRO A 79 -12.06 1.65 6.72
N LEU A 80 -11.24 1.87 5.70
CA LEU A 80 -11.68 2.11 4.32
C LEU A 80 -11.95 0.80 3.55
N LEU A 81 -11.53 -0.35 4.09
CA LEU A 81 -11.72 -1.62 3.42
C LEU A 81 -13.22 -1.95 3.30
N PRO A 82 -13.67 -2.44 2.13
CA PRO A 82 -15.05 -2.90 1.97
C PRO A 82 -15.36 -3.97 3.00
N ARG A 83 -16.48 -3.84 3.71
CA ARG A 83 -16.95 -4.92 4.57
C ARG A 83 -17.34 -6.11 3.67
N PRO A 84 -16.98 -7.35 4.03
CA PRO A 84 -17.48 -8.52 3.32
C PRO A 84 -19.00 -8.45 3.25
N ALA A 85 -19.57 -8.56 2.06
CA ALA A 85 -21.01 -8.75 1.92
C ALA A 85 -21.36 -10.03 2.68
N ARG A 86 -22.24 -9.94 3.69
CA ARG A 86 -22.75 -11.14 4.37
C ARG A 86 -23.50 -11.99 3.34
N PRO A 87 -23.29 -13.32 3.33
CA PRO A 87 -24.06 -14.22 2.49
C PRO A 87 -25.55 -14.19 2.83
#